data_AF-A0A927KI26-F1
#
_entry.id   AF-A0A927KI26-F1
#
_cell.length_a   1.000
_cell.length_b   1.000
_cell.length_c   1.000
_cell.angle_alpha   90.00
_cell.angle_beta   90.00
_cell.angle_gamma   90.00
#
_symmetry.space_group_name_H-M   'P 1'
#
loop_
_entity.id
_entity.type
_entity.pdbx_description
1 polymer ?
#
loop_
_entity_poly.entity_id
_entity_poly.type
_entity_poly.pdbx_seq_one_letter_code
_entity_poly.pdbx_strand_id
1 'polypeptide(L)'
;MPEQKTRKAAARDKREGKAASTQAGEYVKEEMEHVREGKHGAKSTKQAIAIGLSKARRDGVDARPSKTASKATKKKAAQDSKAATSKKEPSATRSAGAKKALKTASKKTTAKKVAGTKALSRQAKKAAGERSASSRSAAAKKAAKTKGPAVRKAAAKKAAKTRKQES
;
A
#
# COMPACT_ATOMS: atom_id res chain seq x y z
N MET A 1 2.99 12.85 -11.58
CA MET A 1 1.58 12.43 -11.71
C MET A 1 1.55 10.94 -12.02
N PRO A 2 0.48 10.19 -11.67
CA PRO A 2 0.37 8.77 -11.96
C PRO A 2 0.31 8.49 -13.47
N GLU A 3 0.76 7.32 -13.89
CA GLU A 3 0.70 6.83 -15.27
C GLU A 3 -0.77 6.57 -15.67
N GLN A 4 -1.07 6.76 -16.96
CA GLN A 4 -2.43 6.54 -17.47
C GLN A 4 -2.92 5.09 -17.26
N LYS A 5 -1.99 4.12 -17.25
CA LYS A 5 -2.30 2.71 -16.94
C LYS A 5 -2.89 2.55 -15.54
N THR A 6 -2.35 3.26 -14.56
CA THR A 6 -2.75 3.22 -13.14
C THR A 6 -4.15 3.81 -12.98
N ARG A 7 -4.42 4.93 -13.66
CA ARG A 7 -5.75 5.55 -13.70
C ARG A 7 -6.81 4.61 -14.28
N LYS A 8 -6.50 3.97 -15.40
CA LYS A 8 -7.39 3.00 -16.06
C LYS A 8 -7.67 1.80 -15.16
N ALA A 9 -6.65 1.28 -14.47
CA ALA A 9 -6.79 0.17 -13.53
C ALA A 9 -7.69 0.55 -12.34
N ALA A 10 -7.45 1.72 -11.71
CA ALA A 10 -8.27 2.20 -10.62
C ALA A 10 -9.73 2.49 -11.06
N ALA A 11 -9.93 3.01 -12.28
CA ALA A 11 -11.26 3.22 -12.85
C ALA A 11 -11.98 1.89 -13.12
N ARG A 12 -11.27 0.86 -13.59
CA ARG A 12 -11.82 -0.49 -13.73
C ARG A 12 -12.25 -1.03 -12.37
N ASP A 13 -11.40 -0.93 -11.35
CA ASP A 13 -11.76 -1.36 -10.00
C ASP A 13 -13.00 -0.63 -9.46
N LYS A 14 -13.12 0.66 -9.75
CA LYS A 14 -14.31 1.45 -9.39
C LYS A 14 -15.56 0.95 -10.13
N ARG A 15 -15.47 0.66 -11.43
CA ARG A 15 -16.58 0.10 -12.23
C ARG A 15 -17.02 -1.27 -11.74
N GLU A 16 -16.07 -2.09 -11.25
CA GLU A 16 -16.34 -3.38 -10.64
C GLU A 16 -16.90 -3.27 -9.20
N GLY A 17 -17.13 -2.05 -8.69
CA GLY A 17 -17.68 -1.83 -7.34
C GLY A 17 -16.69 -2.14 -6.21
N LYS A 18 -15.39 -2.25 -6.51
CA LYS A 18 -14.37 -2.54 -5.48
C LYS A 18 -14.19 -1.35 -4.54
N ALA A 19 -13.82 -1.66 -3.30
CA ALA A 19 -13.58 -0.65 -2.26
C ALA A 19 -12.48 0.35 -2.65
N ALA A 20 -12.57 1.58 -2.13
CA ALA A 20 -11.59 2.65 -2.40
C ALA A 20 -10.14 2.28 -2.01
N SER A 21 -9.96 1.42 -1.00
CA SER A 21 -8.64 0.89 -0.64
C SER A 21 -8.04 0.00 -1.71
N THR A 22 -8.87 -0.72 -2.47
CA THR A 22 -8.44 -1.57 -3.59
C THR A 22 -8.04 -0.70 -4.77
N GLN A 23 -8.89 0.28 -5.11
CA GLN A 23 -8.59 1.28 -6.14
C GLN A 23 -7.27 2.02 -5.86
N ALA A 24 -7.06 2.44 -4.60
CA ALA A 24 -5.82 3.09 -4.17
C ALA A 24 -4.60 2.15 -4.22
N GLY A 25 -4.83 0.83 -4.19
CA GLY A 25 -3.81 -0.20 -4.29
C GLY A 25 -3.05 -0.15 -5.62
N GLU A 26 -3.71 0.23 -6.72
CA GLU A 26 -3.08 0.39 -8.03
C GLU A 26 -1.99 1.48 -8.01
N TYR A 27 -2.24 2.60 -7.32
CA TYR A 27 -1.25 3.67 -7.16
C TYR A 27 -0.08 3.28 -6.27
N VAL A 28 -0.34 2.47 -5.23
CA VAL A 28 0.72 1.92 -4.38
C VAL A 28 1.56 0.91 -5.14
N LYS A 29 0.94 0.09 -6.00
CA LYS A 29 1.64 -0.86 -6.85
C LYS A 29 2.55 -0.16 -7.84
N GLU A 30 2.04 0.86 -8.54
CA GLU A 30 2.83 1.71 -9.43
C GLU A 30 4.03 2.34 -8.68
N GLU A 31 3.80 2.90 -7.50
CA GLU A 31 4.87 3.51 -6.71
C GLU A 31 5.97 2.50 -6.33
N MET A 32 5.59 1.26 -6.02
CA MET A 32 6.54 0.19 -5.77
C MET A 32 7.31 -0.22 -7.03
N GLU A 33 6.66 -0.23 -8.20
CA GLU A 33 7.32 -0.45 -9.50
C GLU A 33 8.32 0.66 -9.79
N HIS A 34 7.95 1.94 -9.63
CA HIS A 34 8.85 3.08 -9.83
C HIS A 34 10.07 3.03 -8.92
N VAL A 35 9.91 2.59 -7.68
CA VAL A 35 11.03 2.37 -6.76
C VAL A 35 11.93 1.21 -7.22
N ARG A 36 11.37 0.12 -7.77
CA ARG A 36 12.15 -1.00 -8.33
C ARG A 36 12.93 -0.59 -9.57
N GLU A 37 12.29 0.17 -10.45
CA GLU A 37 12.86 0.70 -11.70
C GLU A 37 13.89 1.82 -11.44
N GLY A 38 13.97 2.35 -10.21
CA GLY A 38 14.90 3.42 -9.87
C GLY A 38 14.48 4.81 -10.37
N LYS A 39 13.24 4.97 -10.87
CA LYS A 39 12.68 6.28 -11.28
C LYS A 39 12.77 7.31 -10.15
N HIS A 40 12.49 6.88 -8.93
CA HIS A 40 12.74 7.63 -7.71
C HIS A 40 12.97 6.68 -6.53
N GLY A 41 13.69 7.15 -5.51
CA GLY A 41 13.91 6.39 -4.28
C GLY A 41 12.87 6.68 -3.20
N ALA A 42 12.84 5.83 -2.17
CA ALA A 42 12.12 6.09 -0.93
C ALA A 42 12.96 5.60 0.26
N LYS A 43 12.82 6.23 1.42
CA LYS A 43 13.54 5.87 2.65
C LYS A 43 13.05 4.55 3.24
N SER A 44 11.79 4.19 3.02
CA SER A 44 11.16 2.98 3.57
C SER A 44 9.95 2.53 2.76
N THR A 45 9.54 1.27 2.93
CA THR A 45 8.31 0.72 2.36
C THR A 45 7.07 1.53 2.75
N LYS A 46 6.97 1.97 4.02
CA LYS A 46 5.85 2.78 4.49
C LYS A 46 5.79 4.13 3.78
N GLN A 47 6.93 4.74 3.49
CA GLN A 47 6.98 6.00 2.75
C GLN A 47 6.51 5.80 1.31
N ALA A 48 6.95 4.74 0.62
CA ALA A 48 6.46 4.43 -0.73
C ALA A 48 4.93 4.20 -0.72
N ILE A 49 4.39 3.43 0.24
CA ILE A 49 2.93 3.28 0.38
C ILE A 49 2.26 4.65 0.58
N ALA A 50 2.83 5.51 1.42
CA ALA A 50 2.27 6.84 1.67
C ALA A 50 2.28 7.74 0.42
N ILE A 51 3.34 7.72 -0.38
CA ILE A 51 3.42 8.45 -1.65
C ILE A 51 2.34 7.95 -2.62
N GLY A 52 2.20 6.63 -2.77
CA GLY A 52 1.14 6.02 -3.59
C GLY A 52 -0.27 6.41 -3.14
N LEU A 53 -0.55 6.38 -1.84
CA LEU A 53 -1.85 6.81 -1.28
C LEU A 53 -2.10 8.31 -1.49
N SER A 54 -1.07 9.16 -1.36
CA SER A 54 -1.21 10.60 -1.67
C SER A 54 -1.47 10.84 -3.15
N LYS A 55 -0.85 10.07 -4.06
CA LYS A 55 -1.16 10.11 -5.50
C LYS A 55 -2.62 9.71 -5.75
N ALA A 56 -3.10 8.63 -5.16
CA ALA A 56 -4.48 8.17 -5.30
C ALA A 56 -5.49 9.24 -4.88
N ARG A 57 -5.28 9.88 -3.72
CA ARG A 57 -6.17 10.96 -3.23
C ARG A 57 -6.22 12.16 -4.16
N ARG A 58 -5.05 12.59 -4.66
CA ARG A 58 -4.95 13.70 -5.62
C ARG A 58 -5.56 13.38 -6.97
N ASP A 59 -5.74 12.11 -7.27
CA ASP A 59 -6.38 11.64 -8.50
C ASP A 59 -7.88 11.34 -8.29
N GLY A 60 -8.43 11.68 -7.11
CA GLY A 60 -9.87 11.59 -6.82
C GLY A 60 -10.32 10.27 -6.17
N VAL A 61 -9.41 9.38 -5.79
CA VAL A 61 -9.78 8.16 -5.04
C VAL A 61 -10.09 8.52 -3.58
N ASP A 62 -11.22 8.05 -3.03
CA ASP A 62 -11.63 8.25 -1.63
C ASP A 62 -10.84 7.37 -0.64
N ALA A 63 -9.51 7.44 -0.72
CA ALA A 63 -8.58 6.68 0.10
C ALA A 63 -8.45 7.28 1.51
N ARG A 64 -9.52 7.24 2.31
CA ARG A 64 -9.57 7.86 3.64
C ARG A 64 -8.47 7.34 4.57
N PRO A 65 -7.87 8.21 5.40
CA PRO A 65 -6.93 7.78 6.42
C PRO A 65 -7.64 6.93 7.49
N SER A 66 -6.88 6.10 8.21
CA SER A 66 -7.40 5.34 9.36
C SER A 66 -8.04 6.27 10.41
N LYS A 67 -9.07 5.80 11.11
CA LYS A 67 -9.68 6.51 12.25
C LYS A 67 -8.64 6.82 13.34
N THR A 68 -7.68 5.92 13.53
CA THR A 68 -6.57 6.03 14.49
C THR A 68 -5.36 6.80 13.95
N ALA A 69 -5.42 7.32 12.73
CA ALA A 69 -4.32 8.12 12.17
C ALA A 69 -4.14 9.43 12.94
N SER A 70 -2.89 9.91 13.00
CA SER A 70 -2.56 11.17 13.66
C SER A 70 -3.25 12.37 13.00
N LYS A 71 -3.41 13.47 13.77
CA LYS A 71 -3.96 14.74 13.25
C LYS A 71 -3.20 15.22 12.01
N ALA A 72 -1.88 15.12 12.01
CA ALA A 72 -1.04 15.49 10.88
C ALA A 72 -1.33 14.64 9.62
N THR A 73 -1.47 13.32 9.76
CA THR A 73 -1.83 12.43 8.64
C THR A 73 -3.23 12.73 8.11
N LYS A 74 -4.21 12.97 8.99
CA LYS A 74 -5.57 13.35 8.58
C LYS A 74 -5.59 14.68 7.83
N LYS A 75 -4.91 15.70 8.34
CA LYS A 75 -4.74 17.01 7.69
C LYS A 75 -4.12 16.86 6.30
N LYS A 76 -3.04 16.06 6.20
CA LYS A 76 -2.37 15.83 4.92
C LYS A 76 -3.27 15.10 3.91
N ALA A 77 -4.00 14.07 4.35
CA ALA A 77 -4.94 13.36 3.50
C ALA A 77 -6.05 14.29 2.96
N ALA A 78 -6.60 15.15 3.82
CA ALA A 78 -7.60 16.14 3.41
C ALA A 78 -7.03 17.15 2.39
N GLN A 79 -5.80 17.62 2.59
CA GLN A 79 -5.11 18.48 1.61
C GLN A 79 -4.92 17.78 0.26
N ASP A 80 -4.50 16.52 0.26
CA ASP A 80 -4.30 15.74 -0.97
C ASP A 80 -5.63 15.50 -1.70
N SER A 81 -6.72 15.22 -0.98
CA SER A 81 -8.07 15.12 -1.56
C SER A 81 -8.57 16.46 -2.11
N LYS A 82 -8.34 17.57 -1.41
CA LYS A 82 -8.69 18.92 -1.90
C LYS A 82 -7.89 19.29 -3.16
N ALA A 83 -6.64 18.83 -3.26
CA ALA A 83 -5.82 19.05 -4.44
C ALA A 83 -6.35 18.30 -5.68
N ALA A 84 -7.23 17.31 -5.54
CA ALA A 84 -7.81 16.61 -6.68
C ALA A 84 -8.75 17.48 -7.53
N THR A 85 -9.39 18.49 -6.93
CA THR A 85 -10.25 19.43 -7.65
C THR A 85 -9.50 20.69 -8.10
N SER A 86 -8.25 20.85 -7.70
CA SER A 86 -7.43 21.99 -8.07
C SER A 86 -6.90 21.84 -9.49
N LYS A 87 -7.18 22.83 -10.35
CA LYS A 87 -6.59 22.94 -11.70
C LYS A 87 -5.17 23.53 -11.70
N LYS A 88 -4.65 23.94 -10.53
CA LYS A 88 -3.33 24.56 -10.41
C LYS A 88 -2.21 23.55 -10.63
N GLU A 89 -1.38 23.81 -11.62
CA GLU A 89 -0.20 22.99 -11.88
C GLU A 89 0.90 23.22 -10.82
N PRO A 90 1.62 22.16 -10.42
CA PRO A 90 2.76 22.30 -9.54
C PRO A 90 3.91 23.00 -10.28
N SER A 91 4.54 23.98 -9.62
CA SER A 91 5.76 24.62 -10.12
C SER A 91 6.82 23.59 -10.50
N ALA A 92 7.38 23.71 -11.70
CA ALA A 92 8.43 22.83 -12.21
C ALA A 92 9.67 22.85 -11.30
N THR A 93 10.11 24.05 -10.88
CA THR A 93 11.26 24.23 -9.97
C THR A 93 11.03 23.56 -8.62
N ARG A 94 9.84 23.75 -8.03
CA ARG A 94 9.48 23.10 -6.76
C ARG A 94 9.45 21.59 -6.89
N SER A 95 8.94 21.09 -8.02
CA SER A 95 8.88 19.66 -8.32
C SER A 95 10.27 19.04 -8.49
N ALA A 96 11.18 19.73 -9.19
CA ALA A 96 12.56 19.32 -9.35
C ALA A 96 13.30 19.27 -8.00
N GLY A 97 13.13 20.32 -7.17
CA GLY A 97 13.70 20.36 -5.82
C GLY A 97 13.21 19.20 -4.95
N ALA A 98 11.91 18.91 -4.96
CA ALA A 98 11.34 17.79 -4.21
C ALA A 98 11.89 16.42 -4.67
N LYS A 99 12.06 16.22 -5.99
CA LYS A 99 12.68 14.99 -6.54
C LYS A 99 14.14 14.85 -6.10
N LYS A 100 14.93 15.93 -6.17
CA LYS A 100 16.34 15.94 -5.73
C LYS A 100 16.44 15.64 -4.23
N ALA A 101 15.62 16.29 -3.41
CA ALA A 101 15.57 16.04 -1.97
C ALA A 101 15.22 14.58 -1.67
N LEU A 102 14.23 14.00 -2.36
CA LEU A 102 13.85 12.60 -2.18
C LEU A 102 15.02 11.66 -2.55
N LYS A 103 15.67 11.88 -3.70
CA LYS A 103 16.82 11.09 -4.16
C LYS A 103 17.99 11.13 -3.16
N THR A 104 18.35 12.32 -2.67
CA THR A 104 19.39 12.49 -1.66
C THR A 104 19.02 11.76 -0.38
N ALA A 105 17.78 11.93 0.07
CA ALA A 105 17.33 11.39 1.35
C ALA A 105 17.15 9.86 1.33
N SER A 106 17.03 9.25 0.15
CA SER A 106 17.01 7.80 -0.05
C SER A 106 18.34 7.20 -0.52
N LYS A 107 19.43 7.99 -0.63
CA LYS A 107 20.71 7.55 -1.23
C LYS A 107 21.28 6.26 -0.62
N LYS A 108 21.07 6.04 0.69
CA LYS A 108 21.55 4.83 1.41
C LYS A 108 20.54 3.68 1.42
N THR A 109 19.35 3.87 0.84
CA THR A 109 18.27 2.89 0.83
C THR A 109 18.11 2.28 -0.56
N THR A 110 18.35 0.97 -0.66
CA THR A 110 18.19 0.25 -1.94
C THR A 110 16.73 -0.05 -2.24
N ALA A 111 16.39 -0.16 -3.53
CA ALA A 111 15.06 -0.57 -3.97
C ALA A 111 14.62 -1.90 -3.34
N LYS A 112 15.55 -2.87 -3.20
CA LYS A 112 15.29 -4.17 -2.55
C LYS A 112 14.85 -4.03 -1.09
N LYS A 113 15.36 -3.04 -0.35
CA LYS A 113 14.96 -2.76 1.04
C LYS A 113 13.57 -2.12 1.15
N VAL A 114 13.06 -1.51 0.08
CA VAL A 114 11.76 -0.80 0.06
C VAL A 114 10.66 -1.63 -0.59
N ALA A 115 10.89 -2.06 -1.84
CA ALA A 115 9.90 -2.69 -2.70
C ALA A 115 10.19 -4.19 -2.95
N GLY A 116 11.21 -4.74 -2.28
CA GLY A 116 11.52 -6.17 -2.33
C GLY A 116 10.49 -7.02 -1.58
N THR A 117 10.38 -8.28 -2.00
CA THR A 117 9.44 -9.28 -1.43
C THR A 117 9.55 -9.40 0.08
N LYS A 118 10.77 -9.45 0.63
CA LYS A 118 11.02 -9.52 2.08
C LYS A 118 10.51 -8.27 2.83
N ALA A 119 10.70 -7.08 2.26
CA ALA A 119 10.25 -5.83 2.87
C ALA A 119 8.72 -5.73 2.88
N LEU A 120 8.08 -6.05 1.75
CA LEU A 120 6.63 -6.09 1.62
C LEU A 120 6.00 -7.15 2.54
N SER A 121 6.60 -8.35 2.60
CA SER A 121 6.16 -9.42 3.50
C SER A 121 6.20 -8.99 4.97
N ARG A 122 7.28 -8.32 5.41
CA ARG A 122 7.39 -7.79 6.78
C ARG A 122 6.31 -6.76 7.07
N GLN A 123 6.06 -5.83 6.14
CA GLN A 123 5.00 -4.82 6.30
C GLN A 123 3.61 -5.47 6.37
N ALA A 124 3.34 -6.46 5.52
CA ALA A 124 2.07 -7.20 5.53
C ALA A 124 1.86 -7.99 6.83
N LYS A 125 2.90 -8.67 7.32
CA LYS A 125 2.87 -9.38 8.61
C LYS A 125 2.60 -8.43 9.77
N LYS A 126 3.27 -7.27 9.80
CA LYS A 126 3.05 -6.25 10.84
C LYS A 126 1.61 -5.75 10.82
N ALA A 127 1.09 -5.39 9.64
CA ALA A 127 -0.30 -4.94 9.50
C ALA A 127 -1.32 -6.03 9.88
N ALA A 128 -1.02 -7.30 9.61
CA ALA A 128 -1.88 -8.41 10.04
C ALA A 128 -1.87 -8.61 11.56
N GLY A 129 -0.73 -8.36 12.22
CA GLY A 129 -0.60 -8.43 13.68
C GLY A 129 -1.44 -7.37 14.42
N GLU A 130 -1.62 -6.19 13.82
CA GLU A 130 -2.41 -5.09 14.38
C GLU A 130 -3.94 -5.34 14.30
N ARG A 131 -4.39 -6.38 13.59
CA ARG A 131 -5.81 -6.75 13.52
C ARG A 131 -6.27 -7.42 14.80
N SER A 132 -7.52 -7.19 15.22
CA SER A 132 -8.12 -7.89 16.38
C SER A 132 -8.19 -9.41 16.16
N ALA A 133 -8.20 -10.17 17.26
CA ALA A 133 -8.33 -11.64 17.21
C ALA A 133 -9.59 -12.07 16.45
N SER A 134 -10.72 -11.39 16.68
CA SER A 134 -11.98 -11.62 15.96
C SER A 134 -11.84 -11.40 14.45
N SER A 135 -11.22 -10.29 14.02
CA SER A 135 -10.98 -10.01 12.59
C SER A 135 -10.10 -11.07 11.93
N ARG A 136 -9.02 -11.51 12.61
CA ARG A 136 -8.16 -12.58 12.12
C ARG A 136 -8.90 -13.92 12.02
N SER A 137 -9.72 -14.25 13.02
CA SER A 137 -10.55 -15.46 13.03
C SER A 137 -11.58 -15.47 11.89
N ALA A 138 -12.30 -14.36 11.69
CA ALA A 138 -13.27 -14.23 10.61
C ALA A 138 -12.61 -14.38 9.22
N ALA A 139 -11.44 -13.78 9.01
CA ALA A 139 -10.68 -13.93 7.77
C ALA A 139 -10.21 -15.38 7.56
N ALA A 140 -9.73 -16.05 8.60
CA ALA A 140 -9.32 -17.45 8.54
C ALA A 140 -10.51 -18.38 8.21
N LYS A 141 -11.68 -18.15 8.83
CA LYS A 141 -12.92 -18.86 8.54
C LYS A 141 -13.35 -18.68 7.08
N LYS A 142 -13.34 -17.44 6.56
CA LYS A 142 -13.62 -17.17 5.14
C LYS A 142 -12.65 -17.92 4.21
N ALA A 143 -11.35 -17.90 4.51
CA ALA A 143 -10.36 -18.60 3.71
C ALA A 143 -10.52 -20.14 3.79
N ALA A 144 -10.96 -20.69 4.92
CA ALA A 144 -11.21 -22.12 5.04
C ALA A 144 -12.37 -22.59 4.13
N LYS A 145 -13.40 -21.75 3.97
CA LYS A 145 -14.55 -22.01 3.09
C LYS A 145 -14.17 -22.13 1.61
N THR A 146 -13.13 -21.43 1.17
CA THR A 146 -12.70 -21.43 -0.24
C THR A 146 -11.57 -22.43 -0.54
N LYS A 147 -11.07 -23.16 0.47
CA LYS A 147 -9.96 -24.11 0.30
C LYS A 147 -10.47 -25.49 -0.12
N GLY A 148 -9.88 -26.02 -1.18
CA GLY A 148 -10.06 -27.42 -1.59
C GLY A 148 -9.44 -28.43 -0.60
N PRO A 149 -9.80 -29.73 -0.69
CA PRO A 149 -9.39 -30.77 0.26
C PRO A 149 -7.88 -30.86 0.50
N ALA A 150 -7.08 -30.79 -0.57
CA ALA A 150 -5.62 -30.86 -0.49
C ALA A 150 -5.01 -29.71 0.34
N VAL A 151 -5.51 -28.48 0.13
CA VAL A 151 -5.04 -27.30 0.86
C VAL A 151 -5.46 -27.36 2.33
N ARG A 152 -6.64 -27.91 2.63
CA ARG A 152 -7.09 -28.14 4.02
C ARG A 152 -6.18 -29.14 4.74
N LYS A 153 -5.85 -30.27 4.09
CA LYS A 153 -4.94 -31.29 4.62
C LYS A 153 -3.55 -30.72 4.90
N ALA A 154 -2.97 -29.97 3.96
CA ALA A 154 -1.67 -29.33 4.14
C ALA A 154 -1.67 -28.30 5.28
N ALA A 155 -2.74 -27.50 5.40
CA ALA A 155 -2.88 -26.54 6.49
C ALA A 155 -2.99 -27.21 7.86
N ALA A 156 -3.74 -28.32 7.97
CA ALA A 156 -3.85 -29.09 9.21
C ALA A 156 -2.52 -29.71 9.62
N LYS A 157 -1.77 -30.32 8.68
CA LYS A 157 -0.42 -30.85 8.94
C LYS A 157 0.53 -29.77 9.43
N LYS A 158 0.49 -28.58 8.81
CA LYS A 158 1.30 -27.44 9.24
C LYS A 158 0.93 -26.98 10.65
N ALA A 159 -0.37 -26.89 10.96
CA ALA A 159 -0.84 -26.49 12.29
C ALA A 159 -0.43 -27.50 13.39
N ALA A 160 -0.47 -28.80 13.09
CA ALA A 160 0.02 -29.82 14.02
C ALA A 160 1.53 -29.68 14.27
N LYS A 161 2.33 -29.46 13.21
CA LYS A 161 3.77 -29.23 13.33
C LYS A 161 4.09 -27.98 14.15
N THR A 162 3.36 -26.88 13.96
CA THR A 162 3.60 -25.65 14.74
C THR A 162 3.24 -25.83 16.21
N ARG A 163 2.14 -26.52 16.54
CA ARG A 163 1.80 -26.81 17.95
C ARG A 163 2.90 -27.63 18.63
N LYS A 164 3.45 -28.65 17.94
CA LYS A 164 4.55 -29.47 18.46
C LYS A 164 5.86 -28.67 18.65
N GLN A 165 6.04 -27.56 17.95
CA GLN A 165 7.23 -26.70 18.11
C GLN A 165 7.07 -25.64 19.20
N GLU A 166 5.83 -25.34 19.60
CA GLU A 166 5.49 -24.35 20.64
C GLU A 166 5.20 -25.01 22.00
N SER A 167 5.06 -26.34 22.04
CA SER A 167 5.01 -27.20 23.23
C SER A 167 6.39 -27.69 23.63
#